data_AF-A0AA95GY99-F1
#
_entry.id   AF-A0AA95GY99-F1
#
_cell.length_a   1.000
_cell.length_b   1.000
_cell.length_c   1.000
_cell.angle_alpha   90.00
_cell.angle_beta   90.00
_cell.angle_gamma   90.00
#
_symmetry.space_group_name_H-M   'P 1'
#
loop_
_entity.id
_entity.type
_entity.pdbx_description
1 polymer ?
#
loop_
_entity_poly.entity_id
_entity_poly.type
_entity_poly.pdbx_seq_one_letter_code
_entity_poly.pdbx_strand_id
1 'polypeptide(L)'
;MGVLSVYVNLPPLLFLGPAVGAVIVYLFLRLQVWSKPDAQSVASHGLWVGIIGWMASSLQGAMNAGILRVNPVGASAPSTPEQIAGALGWPILACLAVHALGQLSYPAPKAPRRYAELTVRRIRDFLPRKLAWTTASIFAYAAVVIAWVAALPEHIPVLPTPPDLSSPPDQTPPNGYIGQGQEGRIPGAELAIWLGGALLLLAVGTWLILLLIARRRQLETLDSDDNRVLRIIATNRLLRTVATIAAGLAAIAGNFAAQPAPGAIWQSSWFNALGLFNMVVLLMMWWWRVPELPSLLKAAKSTSAATLRADPRTHRAARLSISIGAVLGVVGGLALVAGYAVILFPAQTAAPWAFPLLTGTVAVLLLAAITAGDLLTARNYGTSDAPNHWPRQPVSRGLLTFAIGSALVLGVAIAFAVAGEVGPFGPKTWPAAVLVTILVALAGAAAILAVRRRRGIPEGESGAGLDAALRAISMYRIVRTLAAYCLGQASALLIGTGNLWYEVFPSAASPDPIGPSPLPIIGIALAVIAVLVSVTPVRSLFRTIPRGRVAKQGEHAQ
;
A
#
# COMPACT_ATOMS: atom_id res chain seq x y z
N MET A 1 -16.24 47.80 18.69
CA MET A 1 -15.05 46.95 18.83
C MET A 1 -14.97 46.03 17.62
N GLY A 2 -14.17 46.42 16.62
CA GLY A 2 -14.00 45.66 15.39
C GLY A 2 -12.92 44.62 15.55
N VAL A 3 -13.27 43.35 15.44
CA VAL A 3 -12.29 42.25 15.37
C VAL A 3 -11.78 42.22 13.94
N LEU A 4 -10.57 42.74 13.75
CA LEU A 4 -9.74 42.54 12.55
C LEU A 4 -9.51 41.04 12.38
N SER A 5 -10.44 40.40 11.67
CA SER A 5 -10.30 39.04 11.17
C SER A 5 -9.27 39.11 10.04
N VAL A 6 -7.99 39.02 10.39
CA VAL A 6 -6.94 38.79 9.41
C VAL A 6 -7.18 37.40 8.82
N TYR A 7 -7.97 37.36 7.74
CA TYR A 7 -8.05 36.21 6.85
C TYR A 7 -6.66 36.04 6.25
N VAL A 8 -5.83 35.25 6.93
CA VAL A 8 -4.67 34.65 6.28
C VAL A 8 -5.25 33.70 5.25
N ASN A 9 -5.42 34.21 4.04
CA ASN A 9 -5.64 33.44 2.83
C ASN A 9 -4.38 32.60 2.64
N LEU A 10 -4.25 31.52 3.40
CA LEU A 10 -3.17 30.54 3.25
C LEU A 10 -3.39 29.93 1.86
N PRO A 11 -2.54 30.22 0.86
CA PRO A 11 -2.49 29.37 -0.32
C PRO A 11 -2.23 27.95 0.19
N PRO A 12 -2.84 26.92 -0.41
CA PRO A 12 -3.23 25.72 0.32
C PRO A 12 -2.05 25.10 1.09
N LEU A 13 -2.18 24.94 2.40
CA LEU A 13 -1.38 23.98 3.19
C LEU A 13 -1.42 22.56 2.58
N LEU A 14 -2.39 22.31 1.70
CA LEU A 14 -2.49 21.18 0.78
C LEU A 14 -1.30 21.06 -0.21
N PHE A 15 -0.58 22.13 -0.54
CA PHE A 15 0.69 22.09 -1.30
C PHE A 15 1.89 21.75 -0.42
N LEU A 16 1.83 22.08 0.88
CA LEU A 16 2.84 21.67 1.86
C LEU A 16 2.75 20.19 2.17
N GLY A 17 1.57 19.57 2.19
CA GLY A 17 1.41 18.14 2.47
C GLY A 17 2.27 17.23 1.58
N PRO A 18 2.22 17.35 0.25
CA PRO A 18 3.08 16.59 -0.66
C PRO A 18 4.56 16.98 -0.62
N ALA A 19 4.90 18.24 -0.37
CA ALA A 19 6.29 18.68 -0.22
C ALA A 19 6.92 18.15 1.09
N VAL A 20 6.18 18.25 2.20
CA VAL A 20 6.50 17.65 3.50
C VAL A 20 6.55 16.13 3.38
N GLY A 21 5.60 15.53 2.66
CA GLY A 21 5.59 14.11 2.31
C GLY A 21 6.85 13.71 1.54
N ALA A 22 7.23 14.46 0.50
CA ALA A 22 8.44 14.24 -0.28
C ALA A 22 9.72 14.42 0.55
N VAL A 23 9.75 15.38 1.49
CA VAL A 23 10.85 15.58 2.44
C VAL A 23 10.93 14.43 3.45
N ILE A 24 9.81 13.99 4.01
CA ILE A 24 9.74 12.84 4.93
C ILE A 24 10.17 11.57 4.22
N VAL A 25 9.68 11.35 2.99
CA VAL A 25 10.11 10.28 2.08
C VAL A 25 11.61 10.33 1.83
N TYR A 26 12.13 11.50 1.48
CA TYR A 26 13.53 11.69 1.18
C TYR A 26 14.40 11.42 2.41
N LEU A 27 14.01 11.93 3.58
CA LEU A 27 14.68 11.68 4.85
C LEU A 27 14.61 10.20 5.23
N PHE A 28 13.45 9.54 5.07
CA PHE A 28 13.27 8.12 5.33
C PHE A 28 14.16 7.24 4.43
N LEU A 29 14.17 7.52 3.12
CA LEU A 29 15.04 6.87 2.15
C LEU A 29 16.52 7.10 2.50
N ARG A 30 16.89 8.35 2.80
CA ARG A 30 18.27 8.74 3.13
C ARG A 30 18.76 8.13 4.45
N LEU A 31 17.86 7.93 5.43
CA LEU A 31 18.16 7.26 6.70
C LEU A 31 18.41 5.75 6.53
N GLN A 32 17.71 5.07 5.61
CA GLN A 32 17.97 3.64 5.34
C GLN A 32 19.35 3.40 4.70
N VAL A 33 19.79 4.29 3.80
CA VAL A 33 21.00 4.10 2.99
C VAL A 33 22.30 4.50 3.71
N TRP A 34 22.24 5.20 4.84
CA TRP A 34 23.44 5.63 5.58
C TRP A 34 24.20 4.51 6.32
N SER A 35 23.63 3.31 6.43
CA SER A 35 24.40 2.11 6.81
C SER A 35 25.07 1.52 5.56
N LYS A 36 26.29 0.98 5.70
CA LYS A 36 27.14 0.44 4.59
C LYS A 36 26.27 -0.15 3.45
N PRO A 37 26.32 0.38 2.22
CA PRO A 37 25.37 0.01 1.17
C PRO A 37 25.61 -1.44 0.73
N ASP A 38 24.83 -2.35 1.30
CA ASP A 38 24.78 -3.75 0.89
C ASP A 38 23.67 -3.95 -0.16
N ALA A 39 23.69 -5.10 -0.84
CA ALA A 39 22.69 -5.43 -1.87
C ALA A 39 21.25 -5.35 -1.34
N GLN A 40 21.03 -5.64 -0.06
CA GLN A 40 19.72 -5.60 0.57
C GLN A 40 19.22 -4.17 0.80
N SER A 41 20.05 -3.28 1.34
CA SER A 41 19.75 -1.86 1.53
C SER A 41 19.49 -1.17 0.21
N VAL A 42 20.30 -1.45 -0.81
CA VAL A 42 20.12 -0.90 -2.17
C VAL A 42 18.83 -1.38 -2.83
N ALA A 43 18.51 -2.67 -2.70
CA ALA A 43 17.24 -3.21 -3.19
C ALA A 43 16.02 -2.62 -2.44
N SER A 44 16.12 -2.44 -1.12
CA SER A 44 15.11 -1.79 -0.27
C SER A 44 14.89 -0.34 -0.68
N HIS A 45 15.96 0.43 -0.84
CA HIS A 45 15.90 1.82 -1.29
C HIS A 45 15.15 1.93 -2.62
N GLY A 46 15.58 1.16 -3.62
CA GLY A 46 14.89 1.16 -4.90
C GLY A 46 13.42 0.74 -4.79
N LEU A 47 13.06 -0.12 -3.82
CA LEU A 47 11.68 -0.59 -3.60
C LEU A 47 10.83 0.56 -3.07
N TRP A 48 11.32 1.23 -2.03
CA TRP A 48 10.65 2.38 -1.44
C TRP A 48 10.48 3.54 -2.44
N VAL A 49 11.50 3.83 -3.25
CA VAL A 49 11.38 4.82 -4.35
C VAL A 49 10.23 4.44 -5.29
N GLY A 50 10.10 3.16 -5.65
CA GLY A 50 9.02 2.68 -6.51
C GLY A 50 7.64 2.80 -5.86
N ILE A 51 7.50 2.40 -4.59
CA ILE A 51 6.24 2.49 -3.84
C ILE A 51 5.79 3.95 -3.72
N ILE A 52 6.72 4.84 -3.35
CA ILE A 52 6.41 6.24 -3.14
C ILE A 52 6.11 6.93 -4.47
N GLY A 53 6.85 6.60 -5.53
CA GLY A 53 6.57 7.09 -6.89
C GLY A 53 5.18 6.67 -7.35
N TRP A 54 4.75 5.45 -7.04
CA TRP A 54 3.40 4.97 -7.33
C TRP A 54 2.33 5.68 -6.49
N MET A 55 2.53 5.87 -5.19
CA MET A 55 1.60 6.62 -4.34
C MET A 55 1.46 8.09 -4.78
N ALA A 56 2.57 8.73 -5.14
CA ALA A 56 2.60 10.10 -5.64
C ALA A 56 1.89 10.25 -7.00
N SER A 57 1.74 9.15 -7.76
CA SER A 57 1.13 9.14 -9.09
C SER A 57 -0.40 9.08 -9.12
N SER A 58 -1.07 9.17 -7.96
CA SER A 58 -2.52 9.06 -7.88
C SER A 58 -3.22 10.18 -8.65
N LEU A 59 -3.99 9.80 -9.68
CA LEU A 59 -4.80 10.70 -10.50
C LEU A 59 -6.26 10.84 -9.98
N GLN A 60 -6.56 10.38 -8.76
CA GLN A 60 -7.93 10.39 -8.24
C GLN A 60 -8.58 11.77 -8.23
N GLY A 61 -7.82 12.83 -7.90
CA GLY A 61 -8.32 14.21 -7.92
C GLY A 61 -8.70 14.71 -9.32
N ALA A 62 -8.15 14.11 -10.37
CA ALA A 62 -8.45 14.44 -11.77
C ALA A 62 -9.49 13.52 -12.42
N MET A 63 -10.05 12.54 -11.68
CA MET A 63 -10.96 11.53 -12.25
C MET A 63 -12.18 12.16 -12.94
N ASN A 64 -12.65 13.30 -12.42
CA ASN A 64 -13.81 14.03 -12.94
C ASN A 64 -13.40 15.31 -13.69
N ALA A 65 -12.15 15.41 -14.18
CA ALA A 65 -11.69 16.61 -14.87
C ALA A 65 -12.58 16.94 -16.09
N GLY A 66 -13.00 18.21 -16.17
CA GLY A 66 -13.85 18.72 -17.23
C GLY A 66 -15.35 18.39 -17.08
N ILE A 67 -15.78 17.71 -16.00
CA ILE A 67 -17.19 17.45 -15.72
C ILE A 67 -17.79 18.63 -14.95
N LEU A 68 -18.93 19.15 -15.41
CA LEU A 68 -19.70 20.21 -14.76
C LEU A 68 -20.81 19.58 -13.92
N ARG A 69 -20.63 19.57 -12.59
CA ARG A 69 -21.61 18.97 -11.67
C ARG A 69 -22.89 19.81 -11.61
N VAL A 70 -24.03 19.13 -11.57
CA VAL A 70 -25.36 19.74 -11.43
C VAL A 70 -25.54 20.42 -10.08
N ASN A 71 -25.06 19.75 -9.03
CA ASN A 71 -25.10 20.29 -7.69
C ASN A 71 -23.69 20.78 -7.32
N PRO A 72 -23.46 22.11 -7.30
CA PRO A 72 -22.16 22.66 -6.91
C PRO A 72 -21.82 22.41 -5.43
N VAL A 73 -22.80 21.96 -4.61
CA VAL A 73 -22.65 21.71 -3.16
C VAL A 73 -21.82 20.44 -2.86
N GLY A 74 -21.54 19.60 -3.87
CA GLY A 74 -20.62 18.47 -3.76
C GLY A 74 -19.21 18.83 -4.24
N ALA A 75 -18.19 18.15 -3.71
CA ALA A 75 -16.78 18.32 -4.08
C ALA A 75 -16.59 18.69 -5.56
N SER A 76 -16.15 19.93 -5.82
CA SER A 76 -16.08 20.49 -7.15
C SER A 76 -15.11 19.68 -8.02
N ALA A 77 -15.64 19.11 -9.10
CA ALA A 77 -14.82 18.49 -10.12
C ALA A 77 -13.93 19.57 -10.78
N PRO A 78 -12.64 19.31 -11.03
CA PRO A 78 -11.77 20.31 -11.62
C PRO A 78 -12.27 20.66 -13.02
N SER A 79 -12.78 21.88 -13.17
CA SER A 79 -13.43 22.35 -14.39
C SER A 79 -12.79 23.60 -14.97
N THR A 80 -12.01 24.34 -14.19
CA THR A 80 -11.22 25.47 -14.71
C THR A 80 -9.83 25.01 -15.20
N PRO A 81 -9.22 25.73 -16.16
CA PRO A 81 -7.88 25.46 -16.63
C PRO A 81 -6.84 25.24 -15.52
N GLU A 82 -6.83 26.09 -14.49
CA GLU A 82 -5.87 26.03 -13.39
C GLU A 82 -6.10 24.79 -12.51
N GLN A 83 -7.37 24.46 -12.25
CA GLN A 83 -7.73 23.28 -11.47
C GLN A 83 -7.37 21.98 -12.21
N ILE A 84 -7.66 21.92 -13.52
CA ILE A 84 -7.33 20.77 -14.37
C ILE A 84 -5.81 20.61 -14.49
N ALA A 85 -5.09 21.71 -14.75
CA ALA A 85 -3.63 21.72 -14.83
C ALA A 85 -3.00 21.26 -13.51
N GLY A 86 -3.48 21.75 -12.37
CA GLY A 86 -3.01 21.34 -11.05
C GLY A 86 -3.30 19.86 -10.75
N ALA A 87 -4.52 19.42 -11.02
CA ALA A 87 -4.97 18.05 -10.74
C ALA A 87 -4.24 16.99 -11.60
N LEU A 88 -3.88 17.31 -12.84
CA LEU A 88 -3.15 16.42 -13.74
C LEU A 88 -1.62 16.53 -13.60
N GLY A 89 -1.10 17.77 -13.55
CA GLY A 89 0.33 18.02 -13.57
C GLY A 89 1.03 17.59 -12.29
N TRP A 90 0.40 17.81 -11.13
CA TRP A 90 1.05 17.55 -9.85
C TRP A 90 1.39 16.08 -9.59
N PRO A 91 0.47 15.10 -9.78
CA PRO A 91 0.81 13.69 -9.57
C PRO A 91 1.91 13.19 -10.51
N ILE A 92 1.93 13.70 -11.75
CA ILE A 92 2.96 13.37 -12.75
C ILE A 92 4.31 13.92 -12.33
N LEU A 93 4.40 15.20 -12.00
CA LEU A 93 5.64 15.83 -11.55
C LEU A 93 6.17 15.22 -10.26
N ALA A 94 5.28 14.95 -9.29
CA ALA A 94 5.65 14.32 -8.03
C ALA A 94 6.23 12.91 -8.25
N CYS A 95 5.58 12.10 -9.09
CA CYS A 95 6.07 10.77 -9.45
C CYS A 95 7.46 10.83 -10.11
N LEU A 96 7.63 11.70 -11.12
CA LEU A 96 8.90 11.91 -11.82
C LEU A 96 10.00 12.40 -10.87
N ALA A 97 9.68 13.35 -10.00
CA ALA A 97 10.60 13.88 -9.00
C ALA A 97 11.07 12.81 -8.01
N VAL A 98 10.15 11.97 -7.50
CA VAL A 98 10.52 10.85 -6.62
C VAL A 98 11.46 9.87 -7.31
N HIS A 99 11.20 9.52 -8.57
CA HIS A 99 12.08 8.63 -9.31
C HIS A 99 13.45 9.27 -9.60
N ALA A 100 13.51 10.56 -9.93
CA ALA A 100 14.75 11.31 -10.11
C ALA A 100 15.56 11.39 -8.80
N LEU A 101 14.93 11.83 -7.70
CA LEU A 101 15.52 11.88 -6.36
C LEU A 101 15.97 10.50 -5.90
N GLY A 102 15.21 9.45 -6.20
CA GLY A 102 15.57 8.07 -5.90
C GLY A 102 16.85 7.60 -6.57
N GLN A 103 17.16 8.11 -7.77
CA GLN A 103 18.43 7.85 -8.43
C GLN A 103 19.58 8.74 -7.92
N LEU A 104 19.27 9.97 -7.48
CA LEU A 104 20.26 10.91 -6.94
C LEU A 104 20.65 10.61 -5.48
N SER A 105 19.82 9.89 -4.76
CA SER A 105 20.00 9.56 -3.32
C SER A 105 20.89 8.35 -3.06
N TYR A 106 21.38 7.66 -4.11
CA TYR A 106 22.38 6.62 -3.94
C TYR A 106 23.70 7.20 -3.39
N PRO A 107 24.41 6.48 -2.51
CA PRO A 107 25.58 7.00 -1.84
C PRO A 107 26.70 7.31 -2.84
N ALA A 108 27.34 8.47 -2.67
CA ALA A 108 28.47 8.85 -3.49
C ALA A 108 29.67 7.91 -3.25
N PRO A 109 30.43 7.57 -4.30
CA PRO A 109 31.65 6.76 -4.18
C PRO A 109 32.63 7.42 -3.21
N LYS A 110 33.19 6.63 -2.28
CA LYS A 110 34.15 7.11 -1.27
C LYS A 110 35.58 6.67 -1.59
N ALA A 111 35.78 5.74 -2.55
CA ALA A 111 37.12 5.26 -2.85
C ALA A 111 37.93 6.30 -3.66
N PRO A 112 39.22 6.48 -3.34
CA PRO A 112 40.11 7.38 -4.08
C PRO A 112 40.49 6.86 -5.48
N ARG A 113 40.28 5.55 -5.77
CA ARG A 113 40.62 4.94 -7.06
C ARG A 113 39.37 4.67 -7.90
N ARG A 114 39.30 5.30 -9.09
CA ARG A 114 38.25 5.06 -10.09
C ARG A 114 38.48 3.71 -10.78
N TYR A 115 37.64 2.73 -10.52
CA TYR A 115 37.47 1.61 -11.44
C TYR A 115 36.66 2.11 -12.65
N ALA A 116 37.36 2.52 -13.71
CA ALA A 116 36.73 2.97 -14.94
C ALA A 116 36.41 1.76 -15.82
N GLU A 117 35.21 1.21 -15.70
CA GLU A 117 34.69 0.28 -16.70
C GLU A 117 34.29 1.10 -17.95
N LEU A 118 35.12 1.02 -19.00
CA LEU A 118 35.02 1.77 -20.27
C LEU A 118 33.86 1.34 -21.19
N THR A 119 32.93 0.51 -20.70
CA THR A 119 31.78 0.08 -21.50
C THR A 119 30.83 1.26 -21.73
N VAL A 120 30.60 1.60 -23.01
CA VAL A 120 29.64 2.63 -23.42
C VAL A 120 28.23 2.15 -23.03
N ARG A 121 27.60 2.83 -22.07
CA ARG A 121 26.30 2.45 -21.49
C ARG A 121 25.17 3.07 -22.32
N ARG A 122 24.44 2.27 -23.10
CA ARG A 122 23.26 2.74 -23.84
C ARG A 122 21.99 2.42 -23.05
N ILE A 123 20.95 3.26 -23.16
CA ILE A 123 19.65 3.00 -22.52
C ILE A 123 19.11 1.61 -22.95
N ARG A 124 19.30 1.27 -24.22
CA ARG A 124 18.86 0.00 -24.82
C ARG A 124 19.42 -1.25 -24.13
N ASP A 125 20.56 -1.14 -23.44
CA ASP A 125 21.22 -2.30 -22.80
C ASP A 125 20.55 -2.70 -21.48
N PHE A 126 19.81 -1.78 -20.86
CA PHE A 126 19.10 -1.97 -19.59
C PHE A 126 17.58 -1.96 -19.75
N LEU A 127 17.09 -1.66 -20.96
CA LEU A 127 15.66 -1.55 -21.25
C LEU A 127 15.04 -2.94 -21.50
N PRO A 128 14.12 -3.42 -20.64
CA PRO A 128 13.39 -4.65 -20.90
C PRO A 128 12.49 -4.48 -22.13
N ARG A 129 12.92 -4.99 -23.30
CA ARG A 129 12.28 -4.75 -24.61
C ARG A 129 10.77 -4.99 -24.61
N LYS A 130 10.32 -6.10 -24.01
CA LYS A 130 8.89 -6.43 -23.92
C LYS A 130 8.12 -5.36 -23.14
N LEU A 131 8.63 -4.93 -21.99
CA LEU A 131 7.98 -3.92 -21.16
C LEU A 131 7.99 -2.55 -21.85
N ALA A 132 9.10 -2.18 -22.50
CA ALA A 132 9.19 -0.91 -23.22
C ALA A 132 8.17 -0.83 -24.37
N TRP A 133 8.01 -1.92 -25.13
CA TRP A 133 6.95 -2.00 -26.15
C TRP A 133 5.57 -1.90 -25.54
N THR A 134 5.27 -2.62 -24.46
CA THR A 134 3.96 -2.52 -23.81
C THR A 134 3.69 -1.11 -23.28
N THR A 135 4.68 -0.45 -22.68
CA THR A 135 4.54 0.93 -22.21
C THR A 135 4.29 1.86 -23.41
N ALA A 136 5.07 1.73 -24.49
CA ALA A 136 4.88 2.53 -25.71
C ALA A 136 3.47 2.33 -26.32
N SER A 137 2.96 1.10 -26.36
CA SER A 137 1.60 0.80 -26.81
C SER A 137 0.54 1.47 -25.93
N ILE A 138 0.73 1.50 -24.61
CA ILE A 138 -0.20 2.17 -23.68
C ILE A 138 -0.18 3.70 -23.88
N PHE A 139 1.00 4.30 -24.11
CA PHE A 139 1.10 5.72 -24.45
C PHE A 139 0.41 6.04 -25.77
N ALA A 140 0.62 5.22 -26.80
CA ALA A 140 -0.04 5.39 -28.10
C ALA A 140 -1.56 5.26 -27.97
N TYR A 141 -2.03 4.27 -27.22
CA TYR A 141 -3.45 4.09 -26.89
C TYR A 141 -4.03 5.31 -26.16
N ALA A 142 -3.36 5.80 -25.13
CA ALA A 142 -3.80 6.99 -24.40
C ALA A 142 -3.88 8.22 -25.32
N ALA A 143 -2.89 8.42 -26.19
CA ALA A 143 -2.91 9.51 -27.18
C ALA A 143 -4.09 9.41 -28.14
N VAL A 144 -4.41 8.21 -28.64
CA VAL A 144 -5.58 7.98 -29.52
C VAL A 144 -6.88 8.29 -28.80
N VAL A 145 -7.04 7.84 -27.55
CA VAL A 145 -8.25 8.13 -26.75
C VAL A 145 -8.38 9.63 -26.47
N ILE A 146 -7.29 10.31 -26.13
CA ILE A 146 -7.28 11.77 -25.90
C ILE A 146 -7.64 12.52 -27.19
N ALA A 147 -7.08 12.12 -28.34
CA ALA A 147 -7.41 12.70 -29.63
C ALA A 147 -8.89 12.50 -30.01
N TRP A 148 -9.46 11.33 -29.69
CA TRP A 148 -10.89 11.08 -29.88
C TRP A 148 -11.75 11.99 -28.99
N VAL A 149 -11.38 12.18 -27.72
CA VAL A 149 -12.09 13.07 -26.79
C VAL A 149 -12.10 14.52 -27.25
N ALA A 150 -11.09 14.97 -28.01
CA ALA A 150 -11.05 16.31 -28.57
C ALA A 150 -12.25 16.62 -29.50
N ALA A 151 -12.85 15.60 -30.12
CA ALA A 151 -13.99 15.75 -31.00
C ALA A 151 -15.35 15.79 -30.27
N LEU A 152 -15.37 15.62 -28.94
CA LEU A 152 -16.62 15.58 -28.18
C LEU A 152 -17.16 17.01 -27.91
N PRO A 153 -18.47 17.23 -28.11
CA PRO A 153 -19.09 18.53 -27.86
C PRO A 153 -19.25 18.80 -26.35
N GLU A 154 -19.37 20.09 -26.01
CA GLU A 154 -19.74 20.55 -24.67
C GLU A 154 -21.19 20.23 -24.34
N HIS A 155 -21.49 20.08 -23.05
CA HIS A 155 -22.85 19.91 -22.53
C HIS A 155 -23.07 20.81 -21.32
N ILE A 156 -24.16 21.58 -21.35
CA ILE A 156 -24.57 22.40 -20.20
C ILE A 156 -25.23 21.47 -19.16
N PRO A 157 -24.87 21.58 -17.87
CA PRO A 157 -25.51 20.80 -16.82
C PRO A 157 -27.01 21.12 -16.74
N VAL A 158 -27.84 20.09 -16.61
CA VAL A 158 -29.30 20.21 -16.46
C VAL A 158 -29.64 20.11 -14.98
N LEU A 159 -30.28 21.15 -14.44
CA LEU A 159 -30.71 21.19 -13.04
C LEU A 159 -31.83 20.18 -12.75
N PRO A 160 -31.90 19.63 -11.53
CA PRO A 160 -33.01 18.77 -11.14
C PRO A 160 -34.30 19.59 -11.15
N THR A 161 -35.40 18.99 -11.62
CA THR A 161 -36.71 19.66 -11.50
C THR A 161 -37.18 19.54 -10.05
N PRO A 162 -37.53 20.64 -9.36
CA PRO A 162 -38.04 20.57 -7.99
C PRO A 162 -39.29 19.68 -7.90
N PRO A 163 -39.46 18.88 -6.83
CA PRO A 163 -40.62 18.00 -6.67
C PRO A 163 -41.97 18.73 -6.78
N ASP A 164 -42.00 19.99 -6.34
CA ASP A 164 -43.21 20.82 -6.24
C ASP A 164 -43.57 21.54 -7.56
N LEU A 165 -42.73 21.42 -8.58
CA LEU A 165 -42.91 21.96 -9.93
C LEU A 165 -43.14 20.82 -10.95
N SER A 166 -43.83 19.76 -10.52
CA SER A 166 -44.45 18.85 -11.48
C SER A 166 -45.48 19.65 -12.28
N SER A 167 -45.11 19.98 -13.52
CA SER A 167 -46.03 20.57 -14.48
C SER A 167 -47.31 19.73 -14.52
N PRO A 168 -48.50 20.34 -14.72
CA PRO A 168 -49.73 19.61 -14.96
C PRO A 168 -49.49 18.49 -16.00
N PRO A 169 -50.18 17.34 -15.94
CA PRO A 169 -49.91 16.18 -16.80
C PRO A 169 -49.91 16.48 -18.32
N ASP A 170 -50.43 17.64 -18.73
CA ASP A 170 -50.49 18.11 -20.12
C ASP A 170 -49.40 19.12 -20.51
N GLN A 171 -48.49 19.48 -19.61
CA GLN A 171 -47.36 20.37 -19.90
C GLN A 171 -46.03 19.64 -19.71
N THR A 172 -45.42 19.23 -20.82
CA THR A 172 -44.00 18.87 -20.85
C THR A 172 -43.19 20.07 -20.31
N PRO A 173 -42.26 19.87 -19.34
CA PRO A 173 -41.36 20.94 -18.92
C PRO A 173 -40.73 21.63 -20.14
N PRO A 174 -40.41 22.94 -20.10
CA PRO A 174 -39.80 23.63 -21.25
C PRO A 174 -38.45 23.02 -21.68
N ASN A 175 -37.81 22.24 -20.81
CA ASN A 175 -36.60 21.46 -21.03
C ASN A 175 -36.84 19.96 -21.32
N GLY A 176 -38.11 19.52 -21.41
CA GLY A 176 -38.49 18.16 -21.79
C GLY A 176 -38.04 17.04 -20.85
N TYR A 177 -37.50 17.38 -19.66
CA TYR A 177 -36.80 16.45 -18.79
C TYR A 177 -37.47 16.39 -17.41
N ILE A 178 -37.96 15.21 -17.04
CA ILE A 178 -38.47 14.90 -15.70
C ILE A 178 -37.44 13.97 -15.04
N GLY A 179 -36.49 14.52 -14.27
CA GLY A 179 -35.38 13.71 -13.72
C GLY A 179 -34.52 14.40 -12.65
N GLN A 180 -33.59 13.63 -12.06
CA GLN A 180 -32.69 14.04 -10.96
C GLN A 180 -31.59 15.07 -11.34
N GLY A 181 -31.72 15.73 -12.49
CA GLY A 181 -30.67 16.54 -13.11
C GLY A 181 -29.64 15.68 -13.86
N GLN A 182 -28.82 16.32 -14.69
CA GLN A 182 -27.80 15.66 -15.51
C GLN A 182 -26.51 16.49 -15.58
N GLU A 183 -25.37 15.84 -15.33
CA GLU A 183 -24.05 16.49 -15.37
C GLU A 183 -23.71 17.00 -16.77
N GLY A 184 -23.06 18.16 -16.81
CA GLY A 184 -22.52 18.76 -18.02
C GLY A 184 -21.03 18.43 -18.18
N ARG A 185 -20.44 18.97 -19.23
CA ARG A 185 -19.00 18.89 -19.48
C ARG A 185 -18.50 20.07 -20.32
N ILE A 186 -17.25 20.46 -20.10
CA ILE A 186 -16.55 21.46 -20.91
C ILE A 186 -16.31 20.95 -22.34
N PRO A 187 -15.89 21.79 -23.31
CA PRO A 187 -15.52 21.32 -24.65
C PRO A 187 -14.43 20.24 -24.61
N GLY A 188 -14.63 19.16 -25.38
CA GLY A 188 -13.67 18.05 -25.41
C GLY A 188 -12.27 18.45 -25.86
N ALA A 189 -12.17 19.43 -26.77
CA ALA A 189 -10.89 19.98 -27.22
C ALA A 189 -10.09 20.64 -26.08
N GLU A 190 -10.76 21.33 -25.16
CA GLU A 190 -10.12 21.98 -24.01
C GLU A 190 -9.51 20.92 -23.08
N LEU A 191 -10.30 19.91 -22.69
CA LEU A 191 -9.80 18.81 -21.86
C LEU A 191 -8.67 18.04 -22.56
N ALA A 192 -8.79 17.79 -23.87
CA ALA A 192 -7.80 17.05 -24.64
C ALA A 192 -6.44 17.76 -24.68
N ILE A 193 -6.39 19.10 -24.73
CA ILE A 193 -5.14 19.88 -24.63
C ILE A 193 -4.46 19.62 -23.29
N TRP A 194 -5.21 19.63 -22.18
CA TRP A 194 -4.66 19.40 -20.85
C TRP A 194 -4.18 17.95 -20.65
N LEU A 195 -4.98 16.97 -21.08
CA LEU A 195 -4.61 15.55 -21.02
C LEU A 195 -3.41 15.24 -21.94
N GLY A 196 -3.38 15.82 -23.14
CA GLY A 196 -2.27 15.70 -24.08
C GLY A 196 -0.99 16.33 -23.55
N GLY A 197 -1.08 17.51 -22.95
CA GLY A 197 0.03 18.17 -22.26
C GLY A 197 0.56 17.34 -21.10
N ALA A 198 -0.32 16.75 -20.28
CA ALA A 198 0.04 15.84 -19.21
C ALA A 198 0.74 14.57 -19.73
N LEU A 199 0.23 13.96 -20.81
CA LEU A 199 0.85 12.79 -21.43
C LEU A 199 2.24 13.10 -22.01
N LEU A 200 2.41 14.27 -22.64
CA LEU A 200 3.69 14.74 -23.18
C LEU A 200 4.70 15.00 -22.06
N LEU A 201 4.28 15.68 -20.98
CA LEU A 201 5.10 15.92 -19.80
C LEU A 201 5.59 14.59 -19.20
N LEU A 202 4.70 13.61 -19.08
CA LEU A 202 5.03 12.27 -18.60
C LEU A 202 6.04 11.58 -19.53
N ALA A 203 5.85 11.65 -20.86
CA ALA A 203 6.73 11.02 -21.84
C ALA A 203 8.16 11.62 -21.79
N VAL A 204 8.26 12.96 -21.82
CA VAL A 204 9.54 13.68 -21.76
C VAL A 204 10.24 13.42 -20.43
N GLY A 205 9.50 13.52 -19.31
CA GLY A 205 10.02 13.23 -17.99
C GLY A 205 10.55 11.80 -17.85
N THR A 206 9.81 10.82 -18.38
CA THR A 206 10.24 9.41 -18.40
C THR A 206 11.56 9.26 -19.16
N TRP A 207 11.67 9.87 -20.33
CA TRP A 207 12.89 9.82 -21.14
C TRP A 207 14.10 10.43 -20.40
N LEU A 208 13.92 11.58 -19.73
CA LEU A 208 14.97 12.21 -18.93
C LEU A 208 15.42 11.33 -17.76
N ILE A 209 14.48 10.65 -17.07
CA ILE A 209 14.83 9.75 -15.97
C ILE A 209 15.54 8.49 -16.51
N LEU A 210 15.14 7.95 -17.66
CA LEU A 210 15.86 6.84 -18.30
C LEU A 210 17.30 7.23 -18.66
N LEU A 211 17.51 8.45 -19.16
CA LEU A 211 18.86 9.00 -19.38
C LEU A 211 19.64 9.10 -18.07
N LEU A 212 18.99 9.57 -16.99
CA LEU A 212 19.60 9.67 -15.67
C LEU A 212 20.00 8.28 -15.12
N ILE A 213 19.14 7.27 -15.27
CA ILE A 213 19.43 5.88 -14.87
C ILE A 213 20.62 5.32 -15.67
N ALA A 214 20.65 5.54 -16.98
CA ALA A 214 21.73 5.07 -17.85
C ALA A 214 23.07 5.74 -17.53
N ARG A 215 23.04 7.03 -17.19
CA ARG A 215 24.22 7.84 -16.83
C ARG A 215 24.65 7.66 -15.36
N ARG A 216 23.85 6.97 -14.53
CA ARG A 216 24.17 6.75 -13.11
C ARG A 216 25.51 6.01 -12.96
N ARG A 217 26.35 6.48 -12.03
CA ARG A 217 27.61 5.81 -11.65
C ARG A 217 27.34 4.44 -11.01
N GLN A 218 28.31 3.53 -11.09
CA GLN A 218 28.25 2.23 -10.41
C GLN A 218 28.49 2.42 -8.91
N LEU A 219 27.84 1.59 -8.10
CA LEU A 219 28.06 1.52 -6.67
C LEU A 219 29.26 0.61 -6.41
N GLU A 220 30.28 1.14 -5.73
CA GLU A 220 31.56 0.46 -5.46
C GLU A 220 31.41 -0.79 -4.60
N THR A 221 30.36 -0.87 -3.79
CA THR A 221 30.08 -2.00 -2.91
C THR A 221 29.37 -3.17 -3.59
N LEU A 222 28.89 -2.97 -4.82
CA LEU A 222 28.16 -3.98 -5.58
C LEU A 222 29.00 -4.45 -6.76
N ASP A 223 28.85 -5.73 -7.09
CA ASP A 223 29.43 -6.30 -8.31
C ASP A 223 28.85 -5.61 -9.57
N SER A 224 29.58 -5.71 -10.67
CA SER A 224 29.21 -5.21 -12.00
C SER A 224 27.84 -5.76 -12.45
N ASP A 225 27.59 -7.06 -12.21
CA ASP A 225 26.33 -7.73 -12.50
C ASP A 225 25.17 -7.19 -11.65
N ASP A 226 25.38 -7.03 -10.33
CA ASP A 226 24.37 -6.46 -9.42
C ASP A 226 24.04 -5.00 -9.82
N ASN A 227 25.04 -4.22 -10.22
CA ASN A 227 24.85 -2.85 -10.72
C ASN A 227 24.01 -2.81 -12.01
N ARG A 228 24.26 -3.73 -12.96
CA ARG A 228 23.49 -3.87 -14.19
C ARG A 228 22.04 -4.23 -13.88
N VAL A 229 21.81 -5.23 -13.03
CA VAL A 229 20.47 -5.64 -12.61
C VAL A 229 19.75 -4.49 -11.89
N LEU A 230 20.44 -3.71 -11.06
CA LEU A 230 19.86 -2.55 -10.38
C LEU A 230 19.33 -1.49 -11.36
N ARG A 231 20.02 -1.24 -12.48
CA ARG A 231 19.50 -0.35 -13.53
C ARG A 231 18.27 -0.92 -14.22
N ILE A 232 18.25 -2.23 -14.46
CA ILE A 232 17.08 -2.91 -15.04
C ILE A 232 15.90 -2.82 -14.07
N ILE A 233 16.10 -3.02 -12.76
CA ILE A 233 15.06 -2.88 -11.73
C ILE A 233 14.51 -1.45 -11.72
N ALA A 234 15.37 -0.44 -11.69
CA ALA A 234 14.96 0.96 -11.69
C ALA A 234 14.15 1.32 -12.95
N THR A 235 14.63 0.89 -14.12
CA THR A 235 13.96 1.07 -15.41
C THR A 235 12.60 0.37 -15.44
N ASN A 236 12.53 -0.87 -14.97
CA ASN A 236 11.31 -1.66 -14.92
C ASN A 236 10.24 -0.99 -14.04
N ARG A 237 10.64 -0.52 -12.85
CA ARG A 237 9.73 0.17 -11.93
C ARG A 237 9.22 1.48 -12.52
N LEU A 238 10.10 2.31 -13.08
CA LEU A 238 9.70 3.55 -13.75
C LEU A 238 8.68 3.26 -14.86
N LEU A 239 8.99 2.34 -15.78
CA LEU A 239 8.12 2.01 -16.93
C LEU A 239 6.75 1.48 -16.51
N ARG A 240 6.67 0.73 -15.41
CA ARG A 240 5.39 0.27 -14.82
C ARG A 240 4.57 1.45 -14.31
N THR A 241 5.17 2.32 -13.51
CA THR A 241 4.46 3.47 -12.93
C THR A 241 3.95 4.41 -14.02
N VAL A 242 4.79 4.75 -15.00
CA VAL A 242 4.39 5.68 -16.07
C VAL A 242 3.37 5.05 -17.03
N ALA A 243 3.41 3.73 -17.26
CA ALA A 243 2.36 3.03 -17.99
C ALA A 243 1.00 3.11 -17.27
N THR A 244 0.99 2.97 -15.94
CA THR A 244 -0.24 3.08 -15.15
C THR A 244 -0.79 4.50 -15.12
N ILE A 245 0.07 5.53 -15.11
CA ILE A 245 -0.35 6.93 -15.22
C ILE A 245 -0.95 7.19 -16.60
N ALA A 246 -0.28 6.76 -17.68
CA ALA A 246 -0.77 6.94 -19.05
C ALA A 246 -2.14 6.27 -19.26
N ALA A 247 -2.32 5.04 -18.75
CA ALA A 247 -3.62 4.37 -18.76
C ALA A 247 -4.66 5.09 -17.89
N GLY A 248 -4.26 5.68 -16.77
CA GLY A 248 -5.10 6.53 -15.93
C GLY A 248 -5.58 7.79 -16.65
N LEU A 249 -4.72 8.45 -17.43
CA LEU A 249 -5.11 9.60 -18.27
C LEU A 249 -6.16 9.20 -19.31
N ALA A 250 -6.02 8.02 -19.93
CA ALA A 250 -7.03 7.47 -20.84
C ALA A 250 -8.35 7.14 -20.11
N ALA A 251 -8.29 6.67 -18.86
CA ALA A 251 -9.48 6.41 -18.05
C ALA A 251 -10.24 7.69 -17.67
N ILE A 252 -9.53 8.79 -17.37
CA ILE A 252 -10.12 10.13 -17.15
C ILE A 252 -10.83 10.58 -18.43
N ALA A 253 -10.14 10.50 -19.57
CA ALA A 253 -10.70 10.82 -20.88
C ALA A 253 -11.98 10.00 -21.16
N GLY A 254 -11.96 8.72 -20.80
CA GLY A 254 -13.12 7.85 -20.92
C GLY A 254 -14.27 8.16 -19.96
N ASN A 255 -13.96 8.57 -18.73
CA ASN A 255 -14.97 9.01 -17.77
C ASN A 255 -15.69 10.27 -18.27
N PHE A 256 -14.95 11.19 -18.89
CA PHE A 256 -15.49 12.36 -19.56
C PHE A 256 -16.33 11.99 -20.81
N ALA A 257 -15.86 11.03 -21.61
CA ALA A 257 -16.59 10.55 -22.78
C ALA A 257 -17.90 9.81 -22.45
N ALA A 258 -17.93 9.12 -21.31
CA ALA A 258 -19.09 8.36 -20.83
C ALA A 258 -20.24 9.24 -20.34
N GLN A 259 -20.05 10.56 -20.24
CA GLN A 259 -21.12 11.47 -19.84
C GLN A 259 -22.21 11.52 -20.92
N PRO A 260 -23.47 11.20 -20.58
CA PRO A 260 -24.55 11.18 -21.55
C PRO A 260 -24.85 12.59 -22.08
N ALA A 261 -25.38 12.66 -23.31
CA ALA A 261 -25.88 13.91 -23.88
C ALA A 261 -27.16 14.38 -23.16
N PRO A 262 -27.39 15.70 -23.01
CA PRO A 262 -28.60 16.24 -22.38
C PRO A 262 -29.87 15.62 -22.99
N GLY A 263 -30.77 15.13 -22.15
CA GLY A 263 -32.04 14.53 -22.61
C GLY A 263 -31.99 13.01 -22.81
N ALA A 264 -30.85 12.36 -22.60
CA ALA A 264 -30.78 10.90 -22.61
C ALA A 264 -31.50 10.31 -21.38
N ILE A 265 -32.45 9.41 -21.61
CA ILE A 265 -33.29 8.79 -20.56
C ILE A 265 -32.49 7.81 -19.68
N TRP A 266 -31.30 7.40 -20.14
CA TRP A 266 -30.44 6.46 -19.43
C TRP A 266 -29.55 7.19 -18.43
N GLN A 267 -29.59 6.75 -17.17
CA GLN A 267 -28.66 7.20 -16.13
C GLN A 267 -27.21 7.01 -16.61
N SER A 268 -26.31 7.92 -16.21
CA SER A 268 -24.88 7.79 -16.42
C SER A 268 -24.44 6.37 -16.06
N SER A 269 -24.01 5.60 -17.06
CA SER A 269 -23.57 4.23 -16.83
C SER A 269 -22.40 4.26 -15.85
N TRP A 270 -22.54 3.55 -14.73
CA TRP A 270 -21.46 3.34 -13.77
C TRP A 270 -20.27 2.57 -14.39
N PHE A 271 -20.45 2.05 -15.61
CA PHE A 271 -19.47 1.24 -16.32
C PHE A 271 -18.59 2.11 -17.23
N ASN A 272 -17.41 2.50 -16.74
CA ASN A 272 -16.35 3.10 -17.55
C ASN A 272 -15.45 2.01 -18.13
N ALA A 273 -15.68 1.62 -19.39
CA ALA A 273 -14.90 0.60 -20.08
C ALA A 273 -13.39 0.94 -20.16
N LEU A 274 -13.05 2.22 -20.33
CA LEU A 274 -11.66 2.69 -20.35
C LEU A 274 -11.04 2.64 -18.95
N GLY A 275 -11.85 2.85 -17.90
CA GLY A 275 -11.50 2.59 -16.51
C GLY A 275 -11.21 1.11 -16.24
N LEU A 276 -12.00 0.19 -16.80
CA LEU A 276 -11.73 -1.24 -16.72
C LEU A 276 -10.41 -1.60 -17.41
N PHE A 277 -10.13 -1.04 -18.58
CA PHE A 277 -8.85 -1.22 -19.26
C PHE A 277 -7.68 -0.73 -18.41
N ASN A 278 -7.81 0.42 -17.74
CA ASN A 278 -6.81 0.90 -16.79
C ASN A 278 -6.60 -0.08 -15.63
N MET A 279 -7.67 -0.70 -15.09
CA MET A 279 -7.54 -1.77 -14.08
C MET A 279 -6.79 -2.99 -14.61
N VAL A 280 -7.04 -3.40 -15.86
CA VAL A 280 -6.30 -4.48 -16.51
C VAL A 280 -4.81 -4.13 -16.64
N VAL A 281 -4.48 -2.90 -17.06
CA VAL A 281 -3.09 -2.41 -17.14
C VAL A 281 -2.44 -2.43 -15.76
N LEU A 282 -3.13 -1.93 -14.73
CA LEU A 282 -2.64 -1.96 -13.34
C LEU A 282 -2.32 -3.39 -12.89
N LEU A 283 -3.22 -4.35 -13.11
CA LEU A 283 -3.03 -5.76 -12.76
C LEU A 283 -1.89 -6.41 -13.55
N MET A 284 -1.80 -6.13 -14.86
CA MET A 284 -0.74 -6.63 -15.72
C MET A 284 0.63 -6.07 -15.27
N MET A 285 0.71 -4.77 -15.00
CA MET A 285 1.91 -4.13 -14.49
C MET A 285 2.25 -4.66 -13.10
N TRP A 286 1.26 -4.87 -12.23
CA TRP A 286 1.45 -5.47 -10.90
C TRP A 286 2.11 -6.84 -10.98
N TRP A 287 1.59 -7.72 -11.84
CA TRP A 287 2.11 -9.09 -12.04
C TRP A 287 3.52 -9.08 -12.68
N TRP A 288 3.88 -8.04 -13.43
CA TRP A 288 5.13 -8.01 -14.17
C TRP A 288 6.34 -8.28 -13.25
N ARG A 289 7.07 -9.37 -13.51
CA ARG A 289 8.15 -9.81 -12.62
C ARG A 289 9.31 -8.81 -12.64
N VAL A 290 9.68 -8.32 -11.46
CA VAL A 290 10.90 -7.51 -11.28
C VAL A 290 12.09 -8.47 -11.15
N PRO A 291 13.20 -8.26 -11.89
CA PRO A 291 14.40 -9.07 -11.70
C PRO A 291 14.96 -8.86 -10.30
N GLU A 292 15.50 -9.91 -9.69
CA GLU A 292 16.12 -9.86 -8.36
C GLU A 292 17.63 -9.83 -8.49
N LEU A 293 18.32 -9.20 -7.52
CA LEU A 293 19.78 -9.19 -7.49
C LEU A 293 20.31 -10.63 -7.34
N PRO A 294 21.24 -11.08 -8.21
CA PRO A 294 21.86 -12.39 -8.13
C PRO A 294 22.39 -12.76 -6.73
N SER A 295 22.98 -11.79 -6.02
CA SER A 295 23.49 -11.95 -4.65
C SER A 295 22.37 -12.31 -3.65
N LEU A 296 21.18 -11.69 -3.78
CA LEU A 296 20.03 -11.95 -2.91
C LEU A 296 19.36 -13.29 -3.23
N LEU A 297 19.29 -13.69 -4.52
CA LEU A 297 18.73 -14.97 -4.93
C LEU A 297 19.51 -16.16 -4.35
N LYS A 298 20.85 -16.08 -4.35
CA LYS A 298 21.72 -17.10 -3.74
C LYS A 298 21.47 -17.20 -2.22
N ALA A 299 21.32 -16.06 -1.54
CA ALA A 299 21.05 -16.02 -0.10
C ALA A 299 19.63 -16.48 0.27
N ALA A 300 18.62 -16.28 -0.58
CA ALA A 300 17.24 -16.67 -0.31
C ALA A 300 17.02 -18.19 -0.42
N LYS A 301 17.67 -18.84 -1.40
CA LYS A 301 17.57 -20.31 -1.58
C LYS A 301 18.13 -21.08 -0.38
N SER A 302 19.20 -20.59 0.24
CA SER A 302 19.81 -21.26 1.39
C SER A 302 19.00 -21.11 2.69
N THR A 303 18.02 -20.20 2.75
CA THR A 303 17.30 -19.85 3.99
C THR A 303 15.78 -20.06 3.90
N SER A 304 15.30 -20.78 2.88
CA SER A 304 13.86 -20.99 2.71
C SER A 304 13.30 -21.97 3.74
N ALA A 305 12.04 -21.79 4.13
CA ALA A 305 11.35 -22.71 5.02
C ALA A 305 11.19 -24.12 4.40
N ALA A 306 11.00 -24.19 3.08
CA ALA A 306 10.91 -25.45 2.35
C ALA A 306 12.23 -26.23 2.40
N THR A 307 13.36 -25.56 2.12
CA THR A 307 14.68 -26.18 2.22
C THR A 307 15.03 -26.61 3.64
N LEU A 308 14.67 -25.82 4.65
CA LEU A 308 14.93 -26.18 6.05
C LEU A 308 14.07 -27.35 6.52
N ARG A 309 12.82 -27.44 6.04
CA ARG A 309 11.93 -28.56 6.35
C ARG A 309 12.40 -29.86 5.70
N ALA A 310 12.90 -29.77 4.47
CA ALA A 310 13.43 -30.92 3.73
C ALA A 310 14.81 -31.38 4.24
N ASP A 311 15.57 -30.49 4.89
CA ASP A 311 16.91 -30.84 5.40
C ASP A 311 16.81 -31.85 6.58
N PRO A 312 17.34 -33.08 6.42
CA PRO A 312 17.36 -34.09 7.47
C PRO A 312 18.10 -33.62 8.73
N ARG A 313 19.00 -32.64 8.61
CA ARG A 313 19.82 -32.07 9.70
C ARG A 313 19.07 -31.06 10.57
N THR A 314 17.90 -30.61 10.15
CA THR A 314 17.09 -29.67 10.92
C THR A 314 16.39 -30.38 12.08
N HIS A 315 16.60 -29.89 13.31
CA HIS A 315 15.98 -30.44 14.51
C HIS A 315 14.44 -30.53 14.40
N ARG A 316 13.83 -31.59 14.94
CA ARG A 316 12.38 -31.85 14.83
C ARG A 316 11.53 -30.70 15.40
N ALA A 317 11.96 -30.10 16.51
CA ALA A 317 11.32 -28.91 17.09
C ALA A 317 11.31 -27.70 16.13
N ALA A 318 12.37 -27.50 15.34
CA ALA A 318 12.41 -26.44 14.33
C ALA A 318 11.45 -26.73 13.17
N ARG A 319 11.32 -27.99 12.74
CA ARG A 319 10.32 -28.38 11.72
C ARG A 319 8.89 -28.13 12.20
N LEU A 320 8.59 -28.43 13.47
CA LEU A 320 7.30 -28.12 14.09
C LEU A 320 7.05 -26.61 14.13
N SER A 321 8.05 -25.81 14.53
CA SER A 321 7.93 -24.35 14.48
C SER A 321 7.65 -23.84 13.07
N ILE A 322 8.30 -24.40 12.04
CA ILE A 322 8.03 -24.07 10.63
C ILE A 322 6.60 -24.48 10.24
N SER A 323 6.10 -25.64 10.67
CA SER A 323 4.73 -26.09 10.36
C SER A 323 3.66 -25.24 11.02
N ILE A 324 3.88 -24.76 12.24
CA ILE A 324 2.97 -23.82 12.92
C ILE A 324 2.77 -22.56 12.05
N GLY A 325 3.79 -22.09 11.34
CA GLY A 325 3.66 -20.96 10.42
C GLY A 325 2.65 -21.20 9.29
N ALA A 326 2.57 -22.42 8.75
CA ALA A 326 1.58 -22.78 7.73
C ALA A 326 0.18 -22.91 8.32
N VAL A 327 0.07 -23.51 9.51
CA VAL A 327 -1.21 -23.62 10.25
C VAL A 327 -1.80 -22.25 10.53
N LEU A 328 -0.99 -21.26 10.93
CA LEU A 328 -1.45 -19.89 11.14
C LEU A 328 -2.05 -19.26 9.87
N GLY A 329 -1.48 -19.55 8.69
CA GLY A 329 -2.04 -19.10 7.42
C GLY A 329 -3.42 -19.69 7.15
N VAL A 330 -3.61 -20.99 7.42
CA VAL A 330 -4.89 -21.68 7.25
C VAL A 330 -5.93 -21.18 8.26
N VAL A 331 -5.57 -21.09 9.55
CA VAL A 331 -6.45 -20.60 10.62
C VAL A 331 -6.88 -19.17 10.34
N GLY A 332 -5.93 -18.28 10.01
CA GLY A 332 -6.24 -16.89 9.69
C GLY A 332 -7.10 -16.73 8.45
N GLY A 333 -6.81 -17.48 7.39
CA GLY A 333 -7.60 -17.47 6.15
C GLY A 333 -9.03 -17.96 6.35
N LEU A 334 -9.21 -19.10 7.02
CA LEU A 334 -10.53 -19.65 7.31
C LEU A 334 -11.36 -18.73 8.22
N ALA A 335 -10.75 -18.18 9.28
CA ALA A 335 -11.44 -17.28 10.19
C ALA A 335 -11.91 -15.99 9.48
N LEU A 336 -11.09 -15.45 8.57
CA LEU A 336 -11.45 -14.27 7.78
C LEU A 336 -12.58 -14.57 6.79
N VAL A 337 -12.48 -15.67 6.03
CA VAL A 337 -13.53 -16.08 5.07
C VAL A 337 -14.84 -16.38 5.78
N ALA A 338 -14.82 -17.15 6.86
CA ALA A 338 -16.02 -17.49 7.63
C ALA A 338 -16.66 -16.26 8.27
N GLY A 339 -15.84 -15.36 8.82
CA GLY A 339 -16.35 -14.12 9.40
C GLY A 339 -16.95 -13.16 8.38
N TYR A 340 -16.32 -13.01 7.21
CA TYR A 340 -16.86 -12.21 6.12
C TYR A 340 -18.17 -12.78 5.58
N ALA A 341 -18.26 -14.10 5.46
CA ALA A 341 -19.48 -14.82 5.14
C ALA A 341 -20.60 -14.50 6.16
N VAL A 342 -20.32 -14.58 7.46
CA VAL A 342 -21.31 -14.27 8.51
C VAL A 342 -21.77 -12.81 8.47
N ILE A 343 -20.92 -11.87 8.05
CA ILE A 343 -21.27 -10.45 7.94
C ILE A 343 -22.08 -10.16 6.66
N LEU A 344 -21.74 -10.78 5.53
CA LEU A 344 -22.32 -10.44 4.22
C LEU A 344 -23.51 -11.29 3.77
N PHE A 345 -23.60 -12.54 4.22
CA PHE A 345 -24.70 -13.42 3.79
C PHE A 345 -26.07 -13.10 4.40
N PRO A 346 -26.19 -12.54 5.63
CA PRO A 346 -27.48 -12.07 6.11
C PRO A 346 -28.00 -10.94 5.22
N ALA A 347 -29.29 -10.94 4.88
CA ALA A 347 -29.95 -9.84 4.16
C ALA A 347 -30.14 -8.57 5.02
N GLN A 348 -29.32 -8.39 6.06
CA GLN A 348 -29.37 -7.29 7.01
C GLN A 348 -28.14 -6.40 6.86
N THR A 349 -28.32 -5.11 7.10
CA THR A 349 -27.20 -4.16 7.16
C THR A 349 -26.22 -4.59 8.25
N ALA A 350 -24.96 -4.82 7.89
CA ALA A 350 -23.93 -5.19 8.84
C ALA A 350 -23.88 -4.21 10.01
N ALA A 351 -23.95 -4.73 11.23
CA ALA A 351 -23.86 -3.89 12.40
C ALA A 351 -22.48 -3.21 12.47
N PRO A 352 -22.39 -1.94 12.89
CA PRO A 352 -21.15 -1.17 12.89
C PRO A 352 -20.00 -1.81 13.68
N TRP A 353 -20.32 -2.63 14.69
CA TRP A 353 -19.37 -3.35 15.53
C TRP A 353 -18.91 -4.70 14.96
N ALA A 354 -19.51 -5.19 13.86
CA ALA A 354 -19.23 -6.51 13.31
C ALA A 354 -17.79 -6.64 12.78
N PHE A 355 -17.30 -5.62 12.06
CA PHE A 355 -15.93 -5.61 11.55
C PHE A 355 -14.87 -5.54 12.67
N PRO A 356 -14.97 -4.63 13.67
CA PRO A 356 -14.12 -4.65 14.86
C PRO A 356 -14.10 -5.99 15.61
N LEU A 357 -15.24 -6.69 15.69
CA LEU A 357 -15.32 -7.98 16.36
C LEU A 357 -14.60 -9.06 15.56
N LEU A 358 -14.82 -9.11 14.24
CA LEU A 358 -14.18 -10.06 13.33
C LEU A 358 -12.64 -9.97 13.40
N THR A 359 -12.09 -8.77 13.24
CA THR A 359 -10.64 -8.52 13.33
C THR A 359 -10.06 -8.98 14.67
N GLY A 360 -10.78 -8.73 15.76
CA GLY A 360 -10.46 -9.23 17.10
C GLY A 360 -10.44 -10.75 17.20
N THR A 361 -11.51 -11.41 16.76
CA THR A 361 -11.64 -12.87 16.80
C THR A 361 -10.52 -13.54 16.01
N VAL A 362 -10.20 -13.03 14.80
CA VAL A 362 -9.08 -13.54 14.00
C VAL A 362 -7.77 -13.42 14.77
N ALA A 363 -7.50 -12.28 15.40
CA ALA A 363 -6.28 -12.06 16.18
C ALA A 363 -6.19 -13.00 17.40
N VAL A 364 -7.29 -13.19 18.14
CA VAL A 364 -7.35 -14.11 19.28
C VAL A 364 -7.09 -15.55 18.82
N LEU A 365 -7.71 -16.00 17.73
CA LEU A 365 -7.50 -17.35 17.18
C LEU A 365 -6.04 -17.58 16.76
N LEU A 366 -5.41 -16.59 16.13
CA LEU A 366 -4.00 -16.66 15.75
C LEU A 366 -3.08 -16.72 16.98
N LEU A 367 -3.33 -15.91 18.01
CA LEU A 367 -2.57 -15.92 19.26
C LEU A 367 -2.75 -17.24 20.03
N ALA A 368 -3.96 -17.78 20.04
CA ALA A 368 -4.25 -19.10 20.62
C ALA A 368 -3.52 -20.22 19.88
N ALA A 369 -3.49 -20.19 18.54
CA ALA A 369 -2.75 -21.14 17.73
C ALA A 369 -1.23 -21.06 17.94
N ILE A 370 -0.67 -19.85 18.11
CA ILE A 370 0.74 -19.67 18.49
C ILE A 370 1.01 -20.31 19.87
N THR A 371 0.16 -19.99 20.85
CA THR A 371 0.26 -20.51 22.22
C THR A 371 0.20 -22.03 22.26
N ALA A 372 -0.75 -22.63 21.54
CA ALA A 372 -0.89 -24.08 21.42
C ALA A 372 0.36 -24.70 20.76
N GLY A 373 0.90 -24.07 19.71
CA GLY A 373 2.13 -24.50 19.07
C GLY A 373 3.35 -24.50 19.99
N ASP A 374 3.48 -23.49 20.85
CA ASP A 374 4.54 -23.43 21.85
C ASP A 374 4.36 -24.46 22.97
N LEU A 375 3.12 -24.69 23.42
CA LEU A 375 2.81 -25.75 24.38
C LEU A 375 3.10 -27.15 23.83
N LEU A 376 2.76 -27.40 22.55
CA LEU A 376 3.10 -28.65 21.86
C LEU A 376 4.63 -28.83 21.74
N THR A 377 5.35 -27.75 21.46
CA THR A 377 6.81 -27.76 21.43
C THR A 377 7.39 -28.07 22.81
N ALA A 378 6.85 -27.46 23.87
CA ALA A 378 7.24 -27.70 25.25
C ALA A 378 7.00 -29.16 25.67
N ARG A 379 5.85 -29.71 25.31
CA ARG A 379 5.42 -31.06 25.71
C ARG A 379 6.21 -32.16 25.00
N ASN A 380 6.49 -31.99 23.71
CA ASN A 380 7.10 -33.04 22.88
C ASN A 380 8.64 -32.98 22.87
N TYR A 381 9.23 -31.81 23.12
CA TYR A 381 10.68 -31.61 22.99
C TYR A 381 11.32 -30.90 24.19
N GLY A 382 10.54 -30.46 25.18
CA GLY A 382 11.06 -29.77 26.35
C GLY A 382 11.37 -30.71 27.51
N THR A 383 12.49 -30.47 28.19
CA THR A 383 12.88 -31.19 29.42
C THR A 383 13.07 -30.20 30.57
N SER A 384 12.86 -30.66 31.81
CA SER A 384 13.02 -29.80 32.99
C SER A 384 14.48 -29.47 33.29
N ASP A 385 15.40 -30.36 32.89
CA ASP A 385 16.84 -30.22 33.16
C ASP A 385 17.56 -29.38 32.10
N ALA A 386 16.92 -29.09 30.97
CA ALA A 386 17.50 -28.27 29.93
C ALA A 386 17.55 -26.79 30.33
N PRO A 387 18.70 -26.12 30.15
CA PRO A 387 18.86 -24.71 30.50
C PRO A 387 17.91 -23.83 29.69
N ASN A 388 17.19 -22.94 30.39
CA ASN A 388 16.24 -22.01 29.78
C ASN A 388 16.96 -20.77 29.23
N HIS A 389 17.34 -20.83 27.95
CA HIS A 389 18.05 -19.75 27.28
C HIS A 389 17.05 -18.74 26.68
N TRP A 390 16.91 -17.59 27.33
CA TRP A 390 16.16 -16.48 26.75
C TRP A 390 16.99 -15.77 25.67
N PRO A 391 16.42 -15.47 24.48
CA PRO A 391 17.15 -14.74 23.45
C PRO A 391 17.51 -13.34 23.95
N ARG A 392 18.75 -12.91 23.70
CA ARG A 392 19.22 -11.55 24.03
C ARG A 392 18.37 -10.45 23.36
N GLN A 393 17.82 -10.74 22.18
CA GLN A 393 16.89 -9.88 21.46
C GLN A 393 15.72 -10.73 20.93
N PRO A 394 14.62 -10.89 21.71
CA PRO A 394 13.48 -11.70 21.30
C PRO A 394 12.76 -11.14 20.07
N VAL A 395 12.86 -9.82 19.87
CA VAL A 395 12.19 -9.07 18.80
C VAL A 395 13.19 -8.06 18.25
N SER A 396 13.25 -7.91 16.93
CA SER A 396 14.10 -6.88 16.33
C SER A 396 13.59 -5.49 16.69
N ARG A 397 14.50 -4.52 16.86
CA ARG A 397 14.12 -3.12 17.15
C ARG A 397 13.10 -2.59 16.15
N GLY A 398 13.28 -2.90 14.86
CA GLY A 398 12.36 -2.47 13.80
C GLY A 398 10.95 -3.05 13.91
N LEU A 399 10.79 -4.32 14.32
CA LEU A 399 9.46 -4.89 14.52
C LEU A 399 8.79 -4.29 15.77
N LEU A 400 9.55 -4.03 16.84
CA LEU A 400 9.02 -3.40 18.04
C LEU A 400 8.56 -1.96 17.76
N THR A 401 9.37 -1.15 17.08
CA THR A 401 8.99 0.22 16.69
C THR A 401 7.77 0.21 15.75
N PHE A 402 7.71 -0.74 14.83
CA PHE A 402 6.54 -0.93 13.96
C PHE A 402 5.27 -1.30 14.74
N ALA A 403 5.36 -2.19 15.72
CA ALA A 403 4.24 -2.58 16.56
C ALA A 403 3.74 -1.41 17.43
N ILE A 404 4.67 -0.63 18.01
CA ILE A 404 4.34 0.60 18.76
C ILE A 404 3.65 1.60 17.84
N GLY A 405 4.20 1.86 16.66
CA GLY A 405 3.58 2.74 15.67
C GLY A 405 2.18 2.29 15.26
N SER A 406 1.99 0.98 15.07
CA SER A 406 0.67 0.39 14.76
C SER A 406 -0.33 0.59 15.90
N ALA A 407 0.11 0.44 17.15
CA ALA A 407 -0.72 0.69 18.33
C ALA A 407 -1.09 2.18 18.48
N LEU A 408 -0.16 3.10 18.16
CA LEU A 408 -0.45 4.54 18.12
C LEU A 408 -1.48 4.88 17.04
N VAL A 409 -1.37 4.29 15.84
CA VAL A 409 -2.37 4.47 14.76
C VAL A 409 -3.75 4.00 15.21
N LEU A 410 -3.85 2.85 15.91
CA LEU A 410 -5.11 2.40 16.50
C LEU A 410 -5.62 3.39 17.56
N GLY A 411 -4.75 3.88 18.45
CA GLY A 411 -5.12 4.88 19.45
C GLY A 411 -5.70 6.15 18.83
N VAL A 412 -5.10 6.64 17.75
CA VAL A 412 -5.61 7.80 16.98
C VAL A 412 -6.95 7.48 16.32
N ALA A 413 -7.12 6.31 15.72
CA ALA A 413 -8.39 5.90 15.11
C ALA A 413 -9.52 5.77 16.14
N ILE A 414 -9.23 5.26 17.35
CA ILE A 414 -10.20 5.22 18.46
C ILE A 414 -10.54 6.63 18.93
N ALA A 415 -9.54 7.48 19.16
CA ALA A 415 -9.78 8.87 19.59
C ALA A 415 -10.62 9.64 18.55
N PHE A 416 -10.35 9.43 17.26
CA PHE A 416 -11.15 9.98 16.18
C PHE A 416 -12.59 9.46 16.21
N ALA A 417 -12.80 8.14 16.34
CA ALA A 417 -14.13 7.56 16.45
C ALA A 417 -14.89 8.09 17.67
N VAL A 418 -14.22 8.23 18.82
CA VAL A 418 -14.80 8.84 20.03
C VAL A 418 -15.23 10.29 19.78
N ALA A 419 -14.39 11.07 19.11
CA ALA A 419 -14.67 12.48 18.81
C ALA A 419 -15.78 12.67 17.77
N GLY A 420 -15.86 11.79 16.77
CA GLY A 420 -16.93 11.80 15.77
C GLY A 420 -18.27 11.28 16.32
N GLU A 421 -18.26 10.32 17.25
CA GLU A 421 -19.48 9.68 17.76
C GLU A 421 -20.02 10.32 19.06
N VAL A 422 -19.70 11.61 19.31
CA VAL A 422 -20.15 12.34 20.51
C VAL A 422 -21.68 12.55 20.51
N GLY A 423 -22.33 12.46 19.35
CA GLY A 423 -23.78 12.56 19.21
C GLY A 423 -24.57 11.53 20.05
N PRO A 424 -25.63 11.93 20.76
CA PRO A 424 -26.34 11.06 21.70
C PRO A 424 -27.09 9.87 21.07
N PHE A 425 -27.42 9.94 19.77
CA PHE A 425 -28.30 8.97 19.10
C PHE A 425 -27.64 8.20 17.94
N GLY A 426 -26.34 8.38 17.71
CA GLY A 426 -25.60 7.64 16.69
C GLY A 426 -25.18 6.25 17.17
N PRO A 427 -25.12 5.24 16.28
CA PRO A 427 -24.55 3.94 16.63
C PRO A 427 -23.06 4.11 16.98
N LYS A 428 -22.65 3.64 18.16
CA LYS A 428 -21.27 3.79 18.66
C LYS A 428 -20.41 2.58 18.33
N THR A 429 -19.37 2.76 17.52
CA THR A 429 -18.44 1.70 17.12
C THR A 429 -17.27 1.55 18.11
N TRP A 430 -16.84 2.66 18.73
CA TRP A 430 -15.63 2.70 19.55
C TRP A 430 -15.66 1.80 20.80
N PRO A 431 -16.79 1.59 21.53
CA PRO A 431 -16.76 0.78 22.75
C PRO A 431 -16.42 -0.69 22.45
N ALA A 432 -17.00 -1.23 21.38
CA ALA A 432 -16.71 -2.57 20.92
C ALA A 432 -15.23 -2.71 20.54
N ALA A 433 -14.68 -1.72 19.82
CA ALA A 433 -13.27 -1.73 19.43
C ALA A 433 -12.31 -1.70 20.63
N VAL A 434 -12.63 -0.93 21.69
CA VAL A 434 -11.85 -0.88 22.93
C VAL A 434 -11.90 -2.22 23.66
N LEU A 435 -13.09 -2.79 23.87
CA LEU A 435 -13.26 -4.08 24.55
C LEU A 435 -12.51 -5.21 23.83
N VAL A 436 -12.65 -5.28 22.51
CA VAL A 436 -11.95 -6.27 21.68
C VAL A 436 -10.43 -6.08 21.77
N THR A 437 -9.95 -4.83 21.80
CA THR A 437 -8.52 -4.53 21.95
C THR A 437 -7.97 -5.00 23.29
N ILE A 438 -8.74 -4.85 24.38
CA ILE A 438 -8.37 -5.38 25.70
C ILE A 438 -8.27 -6.92 25.64
N LEU A 439 -9.25 -7.60 25.04
CA LEU A 439 -9.24 -9.06 24.89
C LEU A 439 -8.02 -9.56 24.09
N VAL A 440 -7.70 -8.90 22.98
CA VAL A 440 -6.52 -9.23 22.16
C VAL A 440 -5.22 -8.98 22.93
N ALA A 441 -5.14 -7.90 23.71
CA ALA A 441 -3.99 -7.60 24.55
C ALA A 441 -3.78 -8.68 25.63
N LEU A 442 -4.86 -9.13 26.28
CA LEU A 442 -4.82 -10.23 27.26
C LEU A 442 -4.37 -11.55 26.61
N ALA A 443 -4.91 -11.89 25.44
CA ALA A 443 -4.48 -13.06 24.67
C ALA A 443 -2.99 -12.96 24.27
N GLY A 444 -2.53 -11.77 23.89
CA GLY A 444 -1.12 -11.51 23.58
C GLY A 444 -0.22 -11.67 24.79
N ALA A 445 -0.61 -11.14 25.95
CA ALA A 445 0.12 -11.31 27.21
C ALA A 445 0.20 -12.78 27.63
N ALA A 446 -0.90 -13.53 27.50
CA ALA A 446 -0.93 -14.97 27.75
C ALA A 446 0.02 -15.74 26.82
N ALA A 447 0.05 -15.41 25.53
CA ALA A 447 0.98 -16.01 24.57
C ALA A 447 2.45 -15.73 24.93
N ILE A 448 2.78 -14.49 25.31
CA ILE A 448 4.14 -14.11 25.75
C ILE A 448 4.52 -14.90 27.02
N LEU A 449 3.60 -15.02 27.98
CA LEU A 449 3.81 -15.77 29.21
C LEU A 449 4.05 -17.26 28.90
N ALA A 450 3.30 -17.84 27.96
CA ALA A 450 3.48 -19.23 27.53
C ALA A 450 4.86 -19.45 26.89
N VAL A 451 5.32 -18.54 26.02
CA VAL A 451 6.68 -18.62 25.45
C VAL A 451 7.75 -18.48 26.53
N ARG A 452 7.53 -17.62 27.53
CA ARG A 452 8.48 -17.42 28.64
C ARG A 452 8.55 -18.61 29.58
N ARG A 453 7.41 -19.25 29.87
CA ARG A 453 7.30 -20.42 30.75
C ARG A 453 7.57 -21.75 30.04
N ARG A 454 7.79 -21.75 28.72
CA ARG A 454 8.14 -22.95 27.94
C ARG A 454 9.37 -23.63 28.53
N ARG A 455 9.34 -24.96 28.70
CA ARG A 455 10.49 -25.78 29.11
C ARG A 455 11.62 -25.68 28.07
N GLY A 456 12.87 -25.75 28.53
CA GLY A 456 14.05 -25.71 27.66
C GLY A 456 14.12 -26.94 26.75
N ILE A 457 14.69 -26.78 25.57
CA ILE A 457 14.92 -27.90 24.64
C ILE A 457 16.38 -28.33 24.84
N PRO A 458 16.67 -29.63 25.07
CA PRO A 458 18.03 -30.10 25.24
C PRO A 458 18.83 -29.85 23.94
N GLU A 459 19.92 -29.11 24.06
CA GLU A 459 20.80 -28.76 22.95
C GLU A 459 22.04 -29.68 22.99
N GLY A 460 22.28 -30.44 21.91
CA GLY A 460 23.56 -31.13 21.72
C GLY A 460 24.66 -30.15 21.25
N GLU A 461 25.90 -30.61 21.13
CA GLU A 461 27.06 -29.78 20.71
C GLU A 461 26.85 -29.00 19.40
N SER A 462 26.01 -29.53 18.49
CA SER A 462 25.69 -28.89 17.21
C SER A 462 24.39 -28.07 17.20
N GLY A 463 23.67 -28.01 18.34
CA GLY A 463 22.36 -27.38 18.50
C GLY A 463 22.36 -26.13 19.40
N ALA A 464 23.53 -25.62 19.79
CA ALA A 464 23.64 -24.46 20.68
C ALA A 464 22.84 -23.25 20.15
N GLY A 465 21.93 -22.71 20.96
CA GLY A 465 21.08 -21.56 20.65
C GLY A 465 19.77 -21.87 19.91
N LEU A 466 19.41 -23.15 19.72
CA LEU A 466 18.15 -23.56 19.11
C LEU A 466 16.92 -23.09 19.93
N ASP A 467 16.91 -23.28 21.25
CA ASP A 467 15.75 -22.90 22.08
C ASP A 467 15.53 -21.38 22.01
N ALA A 468 16.60 -20.61 22.15
CA ALA A 468 16.57 -19.16 22.04
C ALA A 468 16.06 -18.70 20.66
N ALA A 469 16.48 -19.34 19.58
CA ALA A 469 16.00 -19.05 18.23
C ALA A 469 14.50 -19.36 18.09
N LEU A 470 14.02 -20.49 18.62
CA LEU A 470 12.61 -20.85 18.58
C LEU A 470 11.75 -19.91 19.42
N ARG A 471 12.21 -19.45 20.59
CA ARG A 471 11.52 -18.42 21.39
C ARG A 471 11.44 -17.09 20.63
N ALA A 472 12.52 -16.70 19.96
CA ALA A 472 12.54 -15.50 19.14
C ALA A 472 11.55 -15.59 17.97
N ILE A 473 11.42 -16.76 17.31
CA ILE A 473 10.43 -16.99 16.25
C ILE A 473 9.00 -16.86 16.80
N SER A 474 8.71 -17.45 17.95
CA SER A 474 7.38 -17.33 18.58
C SER A 474 7.07 -15.89 18.98
N MET A 475 8.01 -15.19 19.63
CA MET A 475 7.86 -13.78 20.00
C MET A 475 7.65 -12.88 18.77
N TYR A 476 8.40 -13.12 17.69
CA TYR A 476 8.20 -12.42 16.42
C TYR A 476 6.78 -12.61 15.89
N ARG A 477 6.25 -13.84 15.91
CA ARG A 477 4.87 -14.12 15.46
C ARG A 477 3.83 -13.42 16.31
N ILE A 478 4.00 -13.41 17.64
CA ILE A 478 3.09 -12.73 18.57
C ILE A 478 3.07 -11.23 18.26
N VAL A 479 4.23 -10.58 18.27
CA VAL A 479 4.31 -9.12 18.05
C VAL A 479 3.82 -8.73 16.66
N ARG A 480 4.13 -9.51 15.62
CA ARG A 480 3.62 -9.30 14.26
C ARG A 480 2.10 -9.44 14.19
N THR A 481 1.51 -10.40 14.90
CA THR A 481 0.05 -10.60 14.94
C THR A 481 -0.64 -9.44 15.65
N LEU A 482 -0.07 -8.95 16.76
CA LEU A 482 -0.56 -7.78 17.47
C LEU A 482 -0.46 -6.51 16.60
N ALA A 483 0.66 -6.30 15.91
CA ALA A 483 0.82 -5.17 15.00
C ALA A 483 -0.20 -5.20 13.85
N ALA A 484 -0.38 -6.38 13.21
CA ALA A 484 -1.38 -6.57 12.16
C ALA A 484 -2.81 -6.33 12.68
N TYR A 485 -3.13 -6.81 13.88
CA TYR A 485 -4.41 -6.54 14.55
C TYR A 485 -4.62 -5.04 14.73
N CYS A 486 -3.66 -4.30 15.26
CA CYS A 486 -3.81 -2.86 15.47
C CYS A 486 -4.12 -2.10 14.17
N LEU A 487 -3.43 -2.43 13.07
CA LEU A 487 -3.68 -1.83 11.76
C LEU A 487 -5.05 -2.24 11.18
N GLY A 488 -5.42 -3.51 11.32
CA GLY A 488 -6.73 -4.02 10.86
C GLY A 488 -7.90 -3.41 11.66
N GLN A 489 -7.73 -3.24 12.96
CA GLN A 489 -8.72 -2.60 13.83
C GLN A 489 -8.85 -1.11 13.55
N ALA A 490 -7.73 -0.42 13.32
CA ALA A 490 -7.74 0.98 12.89
C ALA A 490 -8.45 1.13 11.54
N SER A 491 -8.20 0.22 10.60
CA SER A 491 -8.90 0.16 9.32
C SER A 491 -10.41 0.04 9.48
N ALA A 492 -10.88 -0.93 10.26
CA ALA A 492 -12.31 -1.16 10.49
C ALA A 492 -12.99 0.10 11.06
N LEU A 493 -12.34 0.79 12.00
CA LEU A 493 -12.83 2.05 12.57
C LEU A 493 -12.86 3.18 11.55
N LEU A 494 -11.79 3.41 10.79
CA LEU A 494 -11.71 4.52 9.83
C LEU A 494 -12.66 4.36 8.64
N ILE A 495 -12.90 3.12 8.19
CA ILE A 495 -13.90 2.84 7.16
C ILE A 495 -15.31 3.07 7.71
N GLY A 496 -15.59 2.55 8.91
CA GLY A 496 -16.91 2.67 9.55
C GLY A 496 -17.27 4.10 9.96
N THR A 497 -16.28 4.91 10.35
CA THR A 497 -16.46 6.31 10.79
C THR A 497 -16.16 7.33 9.70
N GLY A 498 -16.06 6.90 8.44
CA GLY A 498 -15.65 7.77 7.32
C GLY A 498 -16.48 9.04 7.18
N ASN A 499 -17.79 8.96 7.43
CA ASN A 499 -18.73 10.09 7.34
C ASN A 499 -18.50 11.14 8.44
N LEU A 500 -17.95 10.74 9.59
CA LEU A 500 -17.72 11.61 10.75
C LEU A 500 -16.52 12.55 10.55
N TRP A 501 -15.75 12.37 9.47
CA TRP A 501 -14.65 13.28 9.08
C TRP A 501 -15.10 14.74 9.02
N TYR A 502 -16.28 14.99 8.47
CA TYR A 502 -16.81 16.34 8.29
C TYR A 502 -17.33 16.97 9.59
N GLU A 503 -17.67 16.14 10.59
CA GLU A 503 -18.05 16.63 11.92
C GLU A 503 -16.82 17.06 12.73
N VAL A 504 -15.72 16.31 12.62
CA VAL A 504 -14.47 16.58 13.35
C VAL A 504 -13.65 17.69 12.68
N PHE A 505 -13.64 17.72 11.35
CA PHE A 505 -12.98 18.75 10.55
C PHE A 505 -14.02 19.49 9.73
N PRO A 506 -14.83 20.36 10.37
CA PRO A 506 -15.77 21.18 9.64
C PRO A 506 -14.98 21.97 8.61
N SER A 507 -15.41 21.92 7.35
CA SER A 507 -14.93 22.88 6.37
C SER A 507 -15.18 24.27 6.96
N ALA A 508 -14.21 25.19 6.81
CA ALA A 508 -14.49 26.61 7.06
C ALA A 508 -15.78 27.01 6.33
N ALA A 509 -16.39 28.15 6.65
CA ALA A 509 -17.70 28.62 6.14
C ALA A 509 -17.83 28.76 4.59
N SER A 510 -16.99 28.08 3.81
CA SER A 510 -17.40 27.50 2.55
C SER A 510 -18.54 26.48 2.76
N PRO A 511 -19.64 26.60 2.01
CA PRO A 511 -20.73 25.63 2.03
C PRO A 511 -20.33 24.22 1.56
N ASP A 512 -19.08 24.03 1.12
CA ASP A 512 -18.63 22.82 0.44
C ASP A 512 -17.44 22.16 1.17
N PRO A 513 -17.60 20.93 1.69
CA PRO A 513 -16.46 20.16 2.16
C PRO A 513 -15.53 19.81 0.98
N ILE A 514 -14.25 20.11 1.14
CA ILE A 514 -13.20 19.84 0.15
C ILE A 514 -13.02 18.31 0.01
N GLY A 515 -13.77 17.68 -0.88
CA GLY A 515 -13.56 16.30 -1.32
C GLY A 515 -14.22 15.20 -0.46
N PRO A 516 -14.28 13.95 -0.98
CA PRO A 516 -14.69 12.77 -0.21
C PRO A 516 -13.75 12.57 0.99
N SER A 517 -14.30 12.10 2.12
CA SER A 517 -13.53 11.82 3.33
C SER A 517 -12.31 10.94 2.99
N PRO A 518 -11.10 11.32 3.43
CA PRO A 518 -9.90 10.50 3.18
C PRO A 518 -9.89 9.23 4.04
N LEU A 519 -10.72 9.14 5.08
CA LEU A 519 -10.66 8.06 6.07
C LEU A 519 -10.92 6.66 5.50
N PRO A 520 -11.91 6.41 4.61
CA PRO A 520 -12.09 5.09 4.03
C PRO A 520 -10.89 4.65 3.20
N ILE A 521 -10.24 5.58 2.48
CA ILE A 521 -9.04 5.28 1.69
C ILE A 521 -7.86 4.90 2.59
N ILE A 522 -7.63 5.70 3.64
CA ILE A 522 -6.61 5.40 4.66
C ILE A 522 -6.91 4.05 5.31
N GLY A 523 -8.18 3.82 5.67
CA GLY A 523 -8.63 2.56 6.25
C GLY A 523 -8.35 1.37 5.34
N ILE A 524 -8.68 1.44 4.05
CA ILE A 524 -8.38 0.38 3.07
C ILE A 524 -6.88 0.12 2.99
N ALA A 525 -6.06 1.18 2.94
CA ALA A 525 -4.60 1.03 2.93
C ALA A 525 -4.09 0.32 4.18
N LEU A 526 -4.61 0.67 5.37
CA LEU A 526 -4.27 0.00 6.62
C LEU A 526 -4.69 -1.48 6.64
N ALA A 527 -5.85 -1.83 6.08
CA ALA A 527 -6.28 -3.24 5.95
C ALA A 527 -5.31 -4.03 5.06
N VAL A 528 -4.91 -3.48 3.91
CA VAL A 528 -3.94 -4.12 3.02
C VAL A 528 -2.61 -4.33 3.74
N ILE A 529 -2.11 -3.31 4.45
CA ILE A 529 -0.86 -3.43 5.23
C ILE A 529 -1.02 -4.49 6.33
N ALA A 530 -2.15 -4.53 7.04
CA ALA A 530 -2.42 -5.53 8.07
C ALA A 530 -2.35 -6.96 7.51
N VAL A 531 -2.92 -7.20 6.34
CA VAL A 531 -2.85 -8.51 5.64
C VAL A 531 -1.41 -8.82 5.21
N LEU A 532 -0.68 -7.86 4.64
CA LEU A 532 0.72 -8.07 4.25
C LEU A 532 1.61 -8.38 5.47
N VAL A 533 1.39 -7.69 6.59
CA VAL A 533 2.10 -7.93 7.85
C VAL A 533 1.73 -9.30 8.43
N SER A 534 0.48 -9.73 8.37
CA SER A 534 0.07 -11.04 8.91
C SER A 534 0.67 -12.22 8.13
N VAL A 535 0.82 -12.06 6.80
CA VAL A 535 1.30 -13.12 5.91
C VAL A 535 2.84 -13.11 5.73
N THR A 536 3.54 -12.02 6.05
CA THR A 536 4.99 -11.89 5.77
C THR A 536 5.83 -12.94 6.51
N PRO A 537 6.53 -13.86 5.80
CA PRO A 537 7.18 -15.01 6.42
C PRO A 537 8.40 -14.62 7.26
N VAL A 538 8.67 -15.40 8.32
CA VAL A 538 9.78 -15.22 9.28
C VAL A 538 11.14 -15.64 8.68
N ARG A 539 11.49 -15.15 7.48
CA ARG A 539 12.66 -15.62 6.72
C ARG A 539 14.00 -15.27 7.36
N SER A 540 14.10 -14.13 8.04
CA SER A 540 15.35 -13.65 8.63
C SER A 540 15.78 -14.48 9.85
N LEU A 541 14.84 -14.91 10.70
CA LEU A 541 15.14 -15.70 11.91
C LEU A 541 15.44 -17.17 11.59
N PHE A 542 15.08 -17.65 10.40
CA PHE A 542 15.48 -19.00 9.98
C PHE A 542 16.99 -19.14 9.75
N ARG A 543 17.72 -18.02 9.59
CA ARG A 543 19.18 -18.02 9.53
C ARG A 543 19.84 -18.35 10.87
N THR A 544 19.15 -18.14 11.98
CA THR A 544 19.72 -18.37 13.32
C THR A 544 19.49 -19.79 13.83
N ILE A 545 18.82 -20.65 13.04
CA ILE A 545 18.63 -22.05 13.40
C ILE A 545 19.94 -22.81 13.11
N PRO A 546 20.62 -23.36 14.13
CA PRO A 546 21.84 -24.10 13.93
C PRO A 546 21.59 -25.36 13.08
N ARG A 547 22.59 -25.74 12.27
CA ARG A 547 22.57 -26.96 11.44
C ARG A 547 23.56 -27.95 12.02
N GLY A 548 23.12 -29.20 12.18
CA GLY A 548 24.02 -30.29 12.56
C GLY A 548 25.21 -30.38 11.61
N ARG A 549 26.42 -30.61 12.15
CA ARG A 549 27.58 -30.94 11.30
C ARG A 549 27.30 -32.24 10.55
N VAL A 550 27.78 -32.32 9.32
CA VAL A 550 27.83 -33.60 8.60
C VAL A 550 28.75 -34.48 9.43
N ALA A 551 28.25 -35.59 9.97
CA ALA A 551 29.14 -36.64 10.44
C ALA A 551 30.05 -36.96 9.24
N LYS A 552 31.37 -36.79 9.40
CA LYS A 552 32.32 -37.27 8.40
C LYS A 552 32.16 -38.79 8.37
N GLN A 553 31.26 -39.29 7.53
CA GLN A 553 31.24 -40.69 7.12
C GLN A 553 32.51 -40.88 6.29
N GLY A 554 33.62 -41.21 6.94
CA GLY A 554 34.91 -41.33 6.27
C GLY A 554 36.14 -41.47 7.16
N GLU A 555 36.02 -41.57 8.49
CA GLU A 555 37.09 -42.08 9.36
C GLU A 555 36.58 -43.32 10.10
N HIS A 556 36.15 -44.32 9.32
CA HIS A 556 36.22 -45.69 9.80
C HIS A 556 37.64 -46.19 9.52
N ALA A 557 38.33 -46.48 10.61
CA ALA A 557 39.63 -47.14 10.74
C ALA A 557 40.15 -47.88 9.50
N GLN A 558 41.34 -47.50 9.06
CA GLN A 558 42.36 -48.45 8.62
C GLN A 558 43.50 -48.41 9.63
#